data_AF-A0A6V7XS11-F1
#
_entry.id   AF-A0A6V7XS11-F1
#
_cell.length_a   1.000
_cell.length_b   1.000
_cell.length_c   1.000
_cell.angle_alpha   90.00
_cell.angle_beta   90.00
_cell.angle_gamma   90.00
#
_symmetry.space_group_name_H-M   'P 1'
#
loop_
_entity.id
_entity.type
_entity.pdbx_description
1 polymer ?
#
loop_
_entity_poly.entity_id
_entity_poly.type
_entity_poly.pdbx_seq_one_letter_code
_entity_poly.pdbx_strand_id
1 'polypeptide(L)' 'MFGFAAIPSILQFIGFFFLPESPRWLYQNNLKSESEKVLSKIYNGDQNWIKYELDEIHFAHEQQLQDQLTYGN' A
#
# COMPACT_ATOMS: atom_id res chain seq x y z
N MET A 1 -3.88 -10.27 35.62
CA MET A 1 -4.49 -9.24 34.76
C MET A 1 -3.69 -8.86 33.50
N PHE A 2 -2.61 -9.58 33.13
CA PHE A 2 -1.90 -9.36 31.85
C PHE A 2 -2.17 -10.43 30.78
N GLY A 3 -2.55 -11.66 31.17
CA GLY A 3 -2.77 -12.76 30.23
C GLY A 3 -3.93 -12.55 29.24
N PHE A 4 -4.96 -11.78 29.63
CA PHE A 4 -6.10 -11.51 28.75
C PHE A 4 -5.79 -10.47 27.66
N ALA A 5 -4.84 -9.57 27.90
CA ALA A 5 -4.36 -8.60 26.91
C ALA A 5 -3.40 -9.23 25.89
N ALA A 6 -2.75 -10.35 26.23
CA ALA A 6 -1.88 -11.06 25.29
C ALA A 6 -2.67 -11.71 24.13
N ILE A 7 -3.92 -12.10 24.37
CA ILE A 7 -4.79 -12.74 23.36
C ILE A 7 -5.04 -11.81 22.15
N PRO A 8 -5.57 -10.58 22.31
CA PRO A 8 -5.76 -9.68 21.19
C PRO A 8 -4.43 -9.27 20.54
N SER A 9 -3.34 -9.14 21.30
CA SER A 9 -2.03 -8.82 20.73
C SER A 9 -1.44 -9.93 19.86
N ILE A 10 -1.58 -11.20 20.27
CA ILE A 10 -1.13 -12.35 19.46
C ILE A 10 -2.00 -12.47 18.21
N LEU A 11 -3.32 -12.32 18.35
CA LEU A 11 -4.23 -12.35 17.21
C LEU A 11 -3.93 -11.22 16.22
N GLN A 12 -3.65 -10.01 16.71
CA GLN A 12 -3.21 -8.87 15.90
C GLN A 12 -1.87 -9.15 15.21
N PHE A 13 -0.91 -9.75 15.93
CA PHE A 13 0.39 -10.12 15.39
C PHE A 13 0.25 -11.13 14.24
N ILE A 14 -0.57 -12.16 14.44
CA ILE A 14 -0.90 -13.13 13.38
C ILE A 14 -1.63 -12.43 12.22
N GLY A 15 -2.53 -11.50 12.52
CA GLY A 15 -3.26 -10.71 11.52
C GLY A 15 -2.35 -9.93 10.58
N PHE A 16 -1.23 -9.38 11.07
CA PHE A 16 -0.27 -8.66 10.23
C PHE A 16 0.35 -9.52 9.12
N PHE A 17 0.47 -10.85 9.29
CA PHE A 17 0.96 -11.72 8.22
C PHE A 17 -0.04 -11.89 7.06
N PHE A 18 -1.32 -11.58 7.28
CA PHE A 18 -2.36 -11.65 6.26
C PHE A 18 -2.65 -10.30 5.60
N LEU A 19 -2.09 -9.20 6.12
CA LEU A 19 -2.27 -7.89 5.50
C LEU A 19 -1.48 -7.84 4.18
N PRO A 20 -2.13 -7.46 3.06
CA PRO A 20 -1.40 -7.24 1.83
C PRO A 20 -0.44 -6.07 2.01
N GLU A 21 0.71 -6.14 1.34
CA GLU A 21 1.66 -5.04 1.27
C GLU A 21 0.99 -3.79 0.70
N SER A 22 1.41 -2.60 1.15
CA SER A 22 0.73 -1.37 0.71
C SER A 22 0.86 -1.17 -0.81
N PRO A 23 -0.23 -0.82 -1.53
CA PRO A 23 -0.20 -0.67 -2.99
C PRO A 23 0.79 0.41 -3.44
N ARG A 24 1.03 1.41 -2.60
CA ARG A 24 2.04 2.47 -2.80
C ARG A 24 3.47 1.92 -2.75
N TRP A 25 3.80 1.10 -1.77
CA TRP A 25 5.12 0.47 -1.66
C TRP A 25 5.37 -0.46 -2.85
N LEU A 26 4.38 -1.27 -3.23
CA LEU A 26 4.47 -2.13 -4.42
C LEU A 26 4.74 -1.31 -5.69
N TYR A 27 4.08 -0.16 -5.83
CA TYR A 27 4.31 0.75 -6.96
C TYR A 27 5.75 1.28 -6.99
N GLN A 28 6.25 1.77 -5.85
CA GLN A 28 7.63 2.28 -5.71
C GLN A 28 8.70 1.21 -5.99
N ASN A 29 8.41 -0.06 -5.72
CA ASN A 29 9.30 -1.19 -5.99
C ASN A 29 9.21 -1.73 -7.43
N ASN A 30 8.65 -0.97 -8.37
CA ASN A 30 8.39 -1.39 -9.76
C ASN A 30 7.46 -2.62 -9.91
N LEU A 31 6.70 -2.98 -8.86
CA LEU A 31 5.75 -4.09 -8.86
C LEU A 31 4.33 -3.63 -9.19
N LYS A 32 4.16 -2.94 -10.33
CA LYS A 32 2.88 -2.33 -10.75
C LYS A 32 1.74 -3.34 -10.87
N SER A 33 2.01 -4.53 -11.41
CA SER A 33 1.00 -5.60 -11.55
C SER A 33 0.52 -6.14 -10.19
N GLU A 34 1.41 -6.24 -9.21
CA GLU A 34 1.03 -6.67 -7.85
C GLU A 34 0.27 -5.57 -7.13
N SER A 35 0.65 -4.30 -7.31
CA SER A 35 -0.09 -3.14 -6.81
C SER A 35 -1.54 -3.15 -7.33
N GLU A 36 -1.73 -3.36 -8.63
CA GLU A 36 -3.06 -3.48 -9.25
C GLU A 36 -3.87 -4.65 -8.68
N LYS A 37 -3.25 -5.81 -8.45
CA LYS A 37 -3.92 -6.96 -7.80
C LYS A 37 -4.36 -6.64 -6.37
N VAL A 38 -3.53 -5.95 -5.60
CA VAL A 38 -3.87 -5.52 -4.23
C VAL A 38 -5.01 -4.50 -4.26
N LEU A 39 -4.93 -3.49 -5.12
CA LEU A 39 -6.01 -2.51 -5.33
C LEU A 39 -7.30 -3.21 -5.79
N SER A 40 -7.20 -4.22 -6.67
CA SER A 40 -8.34 -5.00 -7.12
C SER A 40 -9.02 -5.76 -5.98
N LYS A 41 -8.26 -6.28 -5.01
CA LYS A 41 -8.83 -6.87 -3.79
C LYS A 41 -9.49 -5.83 -2.89
N ILE A 42 -8.91 -4.63 -2.78
CA ILE A 42 -9.43 -3.54 -1.92
C ILE A 42 -10.73 -2.96 -2.49
N TYR A 43 -10.75 -2.63 -3.78
CA TYR A 43 -11.90 -2.03 -4.49
C TYR A 43 -12.85 -3.08 -5.08
N ASN A 44 -12.72 -4.34 -4.66
CA ASN A 44 -13.59 -5.45 -5.07
C ASN A 44 -13.75 -5.61 -6.59
N GLY A 45 -12.66 -5.38 -7.33
CA GLY A 45 -12.59 -5.51 -8.78
C GLY A 45 -13.00 -4.27 -9.59
N ASP A 46 -13.35 -3.14 -8.96
CA ASP A 46 -13.76 -1.93 -9.67
C ASP A 46 -12.60 -1.29 -10.45
N GLN A 47 -12.59 -1.55 -11.75
CA GLN A 47 -11.53 -1.13 -12.66
C GLN A 47 -11.38 0.39 -12.77
N ASN A 48 -12.45 1.16 -12.57
CA ASN A 48 -12.37 2.62 -12.69
C ASN A 48 -11.65 3.21 -11.49
N TRP A 49 -12.01 2.76 -10.29
CA TRP A 49 -11.37 3.21 -9.05
C TRP A 49 -9.93 2.72 -8.94
N ILE A 50 -9.65 1.48 -9.36
CA ILE A 50 -8.28 0.93 -9.36
C ILE A 50 -7.35 1.78 -10.23
N LYS A 51 -7.79 2.12 -11.46
CA LYS A 51 -7.00 2.95 -12.38
C LYS A 51 -6.78 4.35 -11.83
N TYR A 52 -7.84 4.97 -11.29
CA TYR A 52 -7.76 6.28 -10.68
C TYR A 52 -6.74 6.31 -9.53
N GLU A 53 -6.84 5.38 -8.59
CA GLU A 53 -5.92 5.30 -7.45
C GLU A 53 -4.48 5.03 -7.91
N LEU A 54 -4.28 4.15 -8.90
CA LEU A 54 -2.95 3.85 -9.43
C LEU A 54 -2.30 5.07 -10.12
N ASP A 55 -3.10 5.89 -10.82
CA ASP A 55 -2.64 7.12 -11.45
C ASP A 55 -2.31 8.20 -10.39
N GLU A 56 -3.10 8.31 -9.33
CA GLU A 56 -2.80 9.18 -8.19
C GLU A 56 -1.48 8.79 -7.51
N ILE A 57 -1.27 7.48 -7.29
CA ILE A 57 -0.03 6.95 -6.71
C ILE A 57 1.17 7.27 -7.60
N HIS A 58 1.01 7.13 -8.93
CA HIS A 58 2.05 7.48 -9.89
C HIS A 58 2.41 8.97 -9.83
N PHE A 59 1.39 9.83 -9.90
CA PHE A 59 1.57 11.27 -9.88
C PHE A 59 2.25 11.75 -8.58
N ALA A 60 1.80 11.22 -7.43
CA ALA A 60 2.43 11.52 -6.14
C ALA A 60 3.89 11.05 -6.09
N HIS A 61 4.22 9.92 -6.73
CA HIS A 61 5.59 9.41 -6.79
C HIS A 61 6.49 10.28 -7.69
N GLU A 62 6.00 10.72 -8.86
CA GLU A 62 6.74 11.63 -9.74
C GLU A 62 7.00 12.98 -9.07
N GLN A 63 6.00 13.54 -8.37
CA GLN A 63 6.19 14.76 -7.58
C GLN A 63 7.26 14.60 -6.50
N GLN A 64 7.24 13.49 -5.75
CA GLN A 64 8.26 13.21 -4.75
C GLN A 64 9.67 13.14 -5.37
N LEU A 65 9.79 12.56 -6.56
CA LEU A 65 11.06 12.52 -7.30
C LEU A 65 11.51 13.93 -7.71
N GLN A 66 10.57 14.74 -8.20
CA GLN A 66 10.85 16.09 -8.69
C GLN A 66 11.21 17.06 -7.56
N ASP A 67 10.57 16.93 -6.40
CA ASP A 67 10.91 17.67 -5.18
C ASP A 67 12.31 17.30 -4.70
N GLN A 68 12.65 16.00 -4.69
CA GLN A 68 14.00 15.56 -4.34
C GLN A 68 15.08 16.12 -5.28
N LEU A 69 14.80 16.22 -6.58
CA LEU A 69 15.72 16.84 -7.55
C LEU A 69 15.83 18.37 -7.39
N THR A 70 14.75 19.02 -6.98
CA THR A 70 14.66 20.48 -6.82
C THR A 70 15.32 20.96 -5.52
N TYR A 71 15.21 20.19 -4.43
CA TYR A 71 15.77 20.53 -3.12
C TYR A 71 17.08 19.78 -2.79
N GLY A 72 17.51 18.86 -3.65
CA GLY A 72 18.72 18.05 -3.49
C GLY A 72 20.00 18.64 -4.12
N ASN A 73 19.98 19.90 -4.60
CA ASN A 73 21.14 20.64 -5.08
C ASN A 73 21.48 21.82 -4.16
#